data_AF-A0A1E4J5Z8-F1
#
_entry.id   AF-A0A1E4J5Z8-F1
#
_cell.length_a   1.000
_cell.length_b   1.000
_cell.length_c   1.000
_cell.angle_alpha   90.00
_cell.angle_beta   90.00
_cell.angle_gamma   90.00
#
_symmetry.space_group_name_H-M   'P 1'
#
loop_
_entity.id
_entity.type
_entity.pdbx_description
1 polymer ?
#
loop_
_entity_poly.entity_id
_entity_poly.type
_entity_poly.pdbx_seq_one_letter_code
_entity_poly.pdbx_strand_id
1 'polypeptide(L)'
;MSMSDEELGTLIRRHAARHSPPEGLAERIGRAVRAEAVVVPAPAPVPRRRGVWQGLAWFGTGAATAWGLALVLLATPVPPVDALAEGVTANHVRSLMASHLADVASSDQHTVKPWFAGKLDFSPPVVDLAAEGFPLTGGRLDYLDGRTVAALVYRSGPHVINLFVWPAASDASVQAAPVLSTRQGYQLVHWTQGGMQAWAVSDLNAAELRNFAGLLRERTASPPPPAR
;
A
#
# COMPACT_ATOMS: atom_id res chain seq x y z
N MET A 1 -21.71 -27.36 -51.89
CA MET A 1 -21.87 -28.76 -51.46
C MET A 1 -20.50 -29.26 -51.05
N SER A 2 -20.25 -29.44 -49.75
CA SER A 2 -18.99 -29.93 -49.18
C SER A 2 -19.06 -31.46 -49.05
N MET A 3 -18.16 -32.18 -49.73
CA MET A 3 -18.02 -33.64 -49.61
C MET A 3 -17.40 -34.01 -48.25
N SER A 4 -17.91 -35.06 -47.60
CA SER A 4 -17.40 -35.54 -46.31
C SER A 4 -16.12 -36.38 -46.46
N ASP A 5 -15.24 -36.38 -45.44
CA ASP A 5 -13.97 -37.13 -45.46
C ASP A 5 -14.17 -38.65 -45.64
N GLU A 6 -15.30 -39.18 -45.18
CA GLU A 6 -15.68 -40.58 -45.41
C GLU A 6 -16.03 -40.87 -46.88
N GLU A 7 -16.72 -39.96 -47.56
CA GLU A 7 -17.00 -40.06 -49.00
C GLU A 7 -15.70 -39.95 -49.81
N LEU A 8 -14.79 -39.05 -49.40
CA LEU A 8 -13.47 -38.89 -50.02
C LEU A 8 -12.61 -40.17 -49.87
N GLY A 9 -12.56 -40.76 -48.67
CA GLY A 9 -11.82 -42.00 -48.41
C GLY A 9 -12.38 -43.22 -49.14
N THR A 10 -13.69 -43.23 -49.41
CA THR A 10 -14.34 -44.30 -50.16
C THR A 10 -14.08 -44.16 -51.66
N LEU A 11 -14.08 -42.93 -52.18
CA LEU A 11 -13.72 -42.63 -53.57
C LEU A 11 -12.26 -42.93 -53.87
N ILE A 12 -11.34 -42.55 -52.98
CA ILE A 12 -9.91 -42.86 -53.12
C ILE A 12 -9.69 -44.37 -53.16
N ARG A 13 -10.31 -45.15 -52.27
CA ARG A 13 -10.18 -46.62 -52.31
C ARG A 13 -10.74 -47.25 -53.58
N ARG A 14 -11.77 -46.65 -54.17
CA ARG A 14 -12.43 -47.15 -55.38
C ARG A 14 -11.71 -46.77 -56.67
N HIS A 15 -11.02 -45.62 -56.69
CA HIS A 15 -10.40 -45.06 -57.91
C HIS A 15 -8.86 -45.02 -57.88
N ALA A 16 -8.23 -45.31 -56.74
CA ALA A 16 -6.76 -45.33 -56.66
C ALA A 16 -6.19 -46.56 -57.40
N ALA A 17 -5.31 -46.30 -58.36
CA ALA A 17 -4.53 -47.31 -59.03
C ALA A 17 -3.48 -47.90 -58.05
N ARG A 18 -3.76 -49.09 -57.51
CA ARG A 18 -2.79 -49.81 -56.67
C ARG A 18 -1.66 -50.31 -57.56
N HIS A 19 -0.44 -49.86 -57.27
CA HIS A 19 0.76 -50.35 -57.92
C HIS A 19 1.32 -51.52 -57.11
N SER A 20 1.49 -52.67 -57.74
CA SER A 20 2.25 -53.77 -57.12
C SER A 20 3.69 -53.33 -56.96
N PRO A 21 4.29 -53.48 -55.77
CA PRO A 21 5.69 -53.17 -55.58
C PRO A 21 6.54 -54.07 -56.49
N PRO A 22 7.61 -53.53 -57.11
CA PRO A 22 8.51 -54.33 -57.93
C PRO A 22 9.19 -55.43 -57.10
N GLU A 23 9.40 -56.60 -57.72
CA GLU A 23 10.02 -57.74 -57.05
C GLU A 23 11.42 -57.37 -56.52
N GLY A 24 11.71 -57.77 -55.28
CA GLY A 24 12.99 -57.47 -54.61
C GLY A 24 13.03 -56.17 -53.79
N LEU A 25 11.96 -55.35 -53.77
CA LEU A 25 11.89 -54.16 -52.90
C LEU A 25 12.01 -54.50 -51.42
N ALA A 26 11.34 -55.57 -50.96
CA ALA A 26 11.41 -56.03 -49.57
C ALA A 26 12.84 -56.44 -49.16
N GLU A 27 13.58 -57.11 -50.06
CA GLU A 27 14.97 -57.48 -49.80
C GLU A 27 15.90 -56.27 -49.74
N ARG A 28 15.67 -55.27 -50.61
CA ARG A 28 16.45 -54.02 -50.61
C ARG A 28 16.25 -53.22 -49.33
N ILE A 29 15.00 -53.14 -48.84
CA ILE A 29 14.70 -52.52 -47.54
C ILE A 29 15.38 -53.31 -46.42
N GLY A 30 15.28 -54.65 -46.45
CA GLY A 30 15.93 -55.51 -45.48
C GLY A 30 17.46 -55.33 -45.44
N ARG A 31 18.11 -55.17 -46.60
CA ARG A 31 19.55 -54.88 -46.67
C ARG A 31 19.89 -53.47 -46.20
N ALA A 32 19.09 -52.45 -46.53
CA ALA A 32 19.30 -51.08 -46.07
C ALA A 32 19.25 -50.98 -44.54
N VAL A 33 18.24 -51.58 -43.92
CA VAL A 33 18.10 -51.61 -42.45
C VAL A 33 19.26 -52.35 -41.78
N ARG A 34 19.72 -53.45 -42.37
CA ARG A 34 20.83 -54.25 -41.81
C ARG A 34 22.19 -53.58 -42.02
N ALA A 35 22.37 -52.84 -43.10
CA ALA A 35 23.56 -52.01 -43.35
C ALA A 35 23.63 -50.81 -42.39
N GLU A 36 22.48 -50.26 -41.99
CA GLU A 36 22.37 -49.21 -40.97
C GLU A 36 22.62 -49.75 -39.55
N ALA A 37 22.28 -51.02 -39.29
CA ALA A 37 22.45 -51.67 -37.99
C ALA A 37 23.89 -52.10 -37.66
N VAL A 38 24.82 -52.13 -38.63
CA VAL A 38 26.20 -52.64 -38.44
C VAL A 38 27.23 -51.51 -38.18
N VAL A 39 26.80 -50.24 -38.12
CA VAL A 39 27.69 -49.11 -37.74
C VAL A 39 27.09 -48.33 -36.58
N VAL A 40 27.10 -48.93 -35.38
CA VAL A 40 27.04 -48.16 -34.13
C VAL A 40 28.25 -48.56 -33.28
N PRO A 41 29.30 -47.73 -33.19
CA PRO A 41 30.39 -48.00 -32.26
C PRO A 41 29.85 -47.91 -30.82
N ALA A 42 30.36 -48.77 -29.94
CA ALA A 42 29.99 -48.79 -28.53
C ALA A 42 30.19 -47.39 -27.88
N PRO A 43 29.19 -46.81 -27.20
CA PRO A 43 29.34 -45.48 -26.63
C PRO A 43 30.26 -45.53 -25.40
N ALA A 44 31.30 -44.70 -25.40
CA ALA A 44 32.10 -44.41 -24.21
C ALA A 44 31.20 -43.79 -23.10
N PRO A 45 31.45 -44.04 -21.80
CA PRO A 45 30.62 -43.52 -20.73
C PRO A 45 30.79 -42.01 -20.59
N VAL A 46 29.79 -41.25 -21.04
CA VAL A 46 29.67 -39.81 -20.77
C VAL A 46 29.14 -39.63 -19.34
N PRO A 47 29.83 -38.88 -18.46
CA PRO A 47 29.31 -38.64 -17.11
C PRO A 47 28.04 -37.79 -17.21
N ARG A 48 26.91 -38.40 -16.85
CA ARG A 48 25.62 -37.73 -16.69
C ARG A 48 25.72 -36.69 -15.57
N ARG A 49 25.97 -35.43 -15.91
CA ARG A 49 25.66 -34.27 -15.05
C ARG A 49 24.14 -34.10 -14.94
N ARG A 50 23.47 -35.06 -14.29
CA ARG A 50 22.02 -35.04 -14.00
C ARG A 50 21.67 -34.45 -12.63
N GLY A 51 22.66 -34.05 -11.84
CA GLY A 51 22.45 -33.59 -10.45
C GLY A 51 22.53 -32.08 -10.20
N VAL A 52 22.99 -31.26 -11.16
CA VAL A 52 23.30 -29.83 -10.88
C VAL A 52 22.11 -28.90 -11.15
N TRP A 53 21.14 -29.32 -11.97
CA TRP A 53 19.97 -28.48 -12.29
C TRP A 53 18.78 -28.69 -11.35
N GLN A 54 18.75 -29.78 -10.57
CA GLN A 54 17.74 -29.97 -9.53
C GLN A 54 18.06 -29.19 -8.25
N GLY A 55 19.35 -28.94 -7.94
CA GLY A 55 19.74 -28.09 -6.82
C GLY A 55 19.43 -26.60 -7.03
N LEU A 56 19.50 -26.11 -8.27
CA LEU A 56 19.25 -24.70 -8.59
C LEU A 56 17.75 -24.33 -8.53
N ALA A 57 16.87 -25.27 -8.86
CA ALA A 57 15.43 -25.06 -8.78
C ALA A 57 14.94 -24.86 -7.33
N TRP A 58 15.56 -25.54 -6.35
CA TRP A 58 15.19 -25.42 -4.93
C TRP A 58 15.80 -24.17 -4.26
N PHE A 59 16.97 -23.70 -4.72
CA PHE A 59 17.52 -22.43 -4.26
C PHE A 59 16.70 -21.22 -4.74
N GLY A 60 16.15 -21.28 -5.96
CA GLY A 60 15.28 -20.22 -6.49
C GLY A 60 13.97 -20.06 -5.71
N THR A 61 13.33 -21.17 -5.31
CA THR A 61 12.07 -21.12 -4.55
C THR A 61 12.29 -20.65 -3.12
N GLY A 62 13.33 -21.16 -2.43
CA GLY A 62 13.62 -20.81 -1.03
C GLY A 62 14.02 -19.34 -0.85
N ALA A 63 14.89 -18.82 -1.74
CA ALA A 63 15.31 -17.43 -1.70
C ALA A 63 14.15 -16.47 -1.98
N ALA A 64 13.29 -16.78 -2.95
CA ALA A 64 12.12 -15.96 -3.26
C ALA A 64 11.09 -15.93 -2.12
N THR A 65 10.82 -17.05 -1.45
CA THR A 65 9.95 -17.07 -0.26
C THR A 65 10.57 -16.35 0.93
N ALA A 66 11.87 -16.47 1.17
CA ALA A 66 12.55 -15.78 2.27
C ALA A 66 12.56 -14.26 2.05
N TRP A 67 12.78 -13.80 0.81
CA TRP A 67 12.71 -12.39 0.45
C TRP A 67 11.28 -11.86 0.49
N GLY A 68 10.30 -12.64 0.01
CA GLY A 68 8.88 -12.29 0.13
C GLY A 68 8.44 -12.14 1.59
N LEU A 69 8.84 -13.08 2.46
CA LEU A 69 8.54 -13.01 3.89
C LEU A 69 9.28 -11.85 4.57
N ALA A 70 10.55 -11.59 4.22
CA ALA A 70 11.28 -10.45 4.73
C ALA A 70 10.62 -9.13 4.31
N LEU A 71 10.18 -8.98 3.06
CA LEU A 71 9.47 -7.80 2.59
C LEU A 71 8.14 -7.59 3.32
N VAL A 72 7.38 -8.67 3.58
CA VAL A 72 6.14 -8.60 4.37
C VAL A 72 6.41 -8.23 5.83
N LEU A 73 7.48 -8.74 6.43
CA LEU A 73 7.86 -8.44 7.82
C LEU A 73 8.47 -7.04 7.98
N LEU A 74 9.12 -6.49 6.96
CA LEU A 74 9.67 -5.14 6.97
C LEU A 74 8.69 -4.06 6.51
N ALA A 75 7.62 -4.43 5.78
CA ALA A 75 6.58 -3.49 5.39
C ALA A 75 5.70 -3.16 6.60
N THR A 76 5.92 -1.99 7.22
CA THR A 76 4.95 -1.45 8.18
C THR A 76 3.68 -1.07 7.42
N PRO A 77 2.51 -1.72 7.67
CA PRO A 77 1.29 -1.36 6.97
C PRO A 77 0.91 0.08 7.35
N VAL A 78 0.90 0.98 6.37
CA VAL A 78 0.28 2.29 6.53
C VAL A 78 -1.23 2.06 6.37
N PRO A 79 -2.06 2.43 7.37
CA PRO A 79 -3.50 2.26 7.26
C PRO A 79 -4.04 3.04 6.05
N PRO A 80 -5.05 2.50 5.34
CA PRO A 80 -5.75 3.25 4.30
C PRO A 80 -6.30 4.57 4.85
N VAL A 81 -6.29 5.63 4.03
CA VAL A 81 -6.83 6.96 4.40
C VAL A 81 -8.26 6.85 4.92
N ASP A 82 -9.06 5.94 4.37
CA ASP A 82 -10.42 5.69 4.83
C ASP A 82 -10.46 5.10 6.25
N ALA A 83 -9.57 4.18 6.60
CA ALA A 83 -9.52 3.63 7.97
C ALA A 83 -9.12 4.71 8.99
N LEU A 84 -8.17 5.58 8.62
CA LEU A 84 -7.78 6.73 9.44
C LEU A 84 -8.95 7.70 9.63
N ALA A 85 -9.63 8.08 8.53
CA ALA A 85 -10.78 8.98 8.60
C ALA A 85 -11.87 8.43 9.54
N GLU A 86 -12.09 7.11 9.55
CA GLU A 86 -13.03 6.47 10.46
C GLU A 86 -12.59 6.58 11.92
N GLY A 87 -11.35 6.21 12.22
CA GLY A 87 -10.82 6.26 13.59
C GLY A 87 -10.79 7.68 14.15
N VAL A 88 -10.39 8.66 13.34
CA VAL A 88 -10.38 10.08 13.72
C VAL A 88 -11.81 10.56 14.01
N THR A 89 -12.79 10.20 13.17
CA THR A 89 -14.20 10.53 13.41
C THR A 89 -14.72 9.86 14.68
N ALA A 90 -14.41 8.59 14.90
CA ALA A 90 -14.83 7.85 16.10
C ALA A 90 -14.23 8.46 17.39
N ASN A 91 -12.96 8.84 17.37
CA ASN A 91 -12.31 9.51 18.51
C ASN A 91 -12.91 10.90 18.74
N HIS A 92 -13.24 11.65 17.68
CA HIS A 92 -13.96 12.92 17.79
C HIS A 92 -15.30 12.73 18.51
N VAL A 93 -16.15 11.82 18.02
CA VAL A 93 -17.48 11.54 18.62
C VAL A 93 -17.34 11.07 20.07
N ARG A 94 -16.39 10.17 20.37
CA ARG A 94 -16.14 9.70 21.75
C ARG A 94 -15.83 10.85 22.70
N SER A 95 -14.99 11.81 22.28
CA SER A 95 -14.64 12.97 23.10
C SER A 95 -15.85 13.84 23.42
N LEU A 96 -16.79 13.98 22.47
CA LEU A 96 -18.04 14.72 22.68
C LEU A 96 -18.97 13.99 23.66
N MET A 97 -19.12 12.68 23.51
CA MET A 97 -20.03 11.86 24.35
C MET A 97 -19.59 11.81 25.81
N ALA A 98 -18.29 11.63 26.06
CA ALA A 98 -17.76 11.49 27.41
C ALA A 98 -17.66 12.82 28.16
N SER A 99 -17.97 13.96 27.52
CA SER A 99 -17.62 15.30 28.00
C SER A 99 -16.13 15.46 28.34
N HIS A 100 -15.29 14.52 27.88
CA HIS A 100 -13.87 14.46 28.16
C HIS A 100 -13.11 14.97 26.93
N LEU A 101 -13.22 16.28 26.71
CA LEU A 101 -12.64 16.93 25.55
C LEU A 101 -11.11 16.98 25.65
N ALA A 102 -10.60 17.31 26.83
CA ALA A 102 -9.17 17.50 27.08
C ALA A 102 -8.79 16.91 28.44
N ASP A 103 -7.61 16.28 28.49
CA ASP A 103 -6.97 15.86 29.75
C ASP A 103 -6.32 17.08 30.45
N VAL A 104 -5.88 18.07 29.65
CA VAL A 104 -5.41 19.37 30.12
C VAL A 104 -6.27 20.48 29.51
N ALA A 105 -7.17 21.03 30.31
CA ALA A 105 -8.04 22.14 29.91
C ALA A 105 -7.32 23.49 30.13
N SER A 106 -6.50 23.90 29.15
CA SER A 106 -5.84 25.20 29.14
C SER A 106 -5.84 25.79 27.73
N SER A 107 -6.14 27.08 27.64
CA SER A 107 -5.99 27.86 26.42
C SER A 107 -4.56 28.36 26.18
N ASP A 108 -3.69 28.24 27.19
CA ASP A 108 -2.30 28.65 27.08
C ASP A 108 -1.42 27.53 26.54
N GLN A 109 -0.82 27.78 25.38
CA GLN A 109 0.13 26.87 24.75
C GLN A 109 1.32 26.51 25.67
N HIS A 110 1.72 27.37 26.60
CA HIS A 110 2.82 27.13 27.53
C HIS A 110 2.42 26.21 28.69
N THR A 111 1.13 25.91 28.84
CA THR A 111 0.63 24.84 29.71
C THR A 111 0.51 23.52 28.93
N VAL A 112 0.01 23.58 27.70
CA VAL A 112 -0.30 22.38 26.91
C VAL A 112 0.97 21.71 26.35
N LYS A 113 1.95 22.48 25.83
CA LYS A 113 3.19 21.90 25.28
C LYS A 113 3.98 21.09 26.32
N PRO A 114 4.28 21.63 27.52
CA PRO A 114 5.00 20.86 28.53
C PRO A 114 4.18 19.68 29.06
N TRP A 115 2.85 19.75 29.06
CA TRP A 115 2.01 18.63 29.48
C TRP A 115 2.16 17.40 28.57
N PHE A 116 2.40 17.61 27.26
CA PHE A 116 2.71 16.52 26.33
C PHE A 116 4.14 15.97 26.48
N ALA A 117 5.06 16.74 27.05
CA ALA A 117 6.44 16.31 27.25
C ALA A 117 6.48 15.07 28.17
N GLY A 118 7.12 14.00 27.69
CA GLY A 118 7.21 12.72 28.41
C GLY A 118 5.98 11.82 28.27
N LYS A 119 4.87 12.29 27.65
CA LYS A 119 3.73 11.45 27.26
C LYS A 119 3.79 11.02 25.80
N LEU A 120 4.39 11.86 24.96
CA LEU A 120 4.66 11.60 23.55
C LEU A 120 6.18 11.60 23.33
N ASP A 121 6.61 10.81 22.36
CA ASP A 121 7.97 10.80 21.81
C ASP A 121 8.21 11.92 20.80
N PHE A 122 7.20 12.77 20.55
CA PHE A 122 7.26 13.96 19.71
C PHE A 122 6.58 15.16 20.38
N SER A 123 6.87 16.37 19.87
CA SER A 123 6.22 17.60 20.33
C SER A 123 5.21 18.10 19.30
N PRO A 124 3.89 18.05 19.57
CA PRO A 124 2.89 18.57 18.65
C PRO A 124 3.00 20.10 18.51
N PRO A 125 2.74 20.67 17.31
CA PRO A 125 2.67 22.10 17.12
C PRO A 125 1.39 22.65 17.75
N VAL A 126 1.54 23.27 18.92
CA VAL A 126 0.45 24.03 19.56
C VAL A 126 0.59 25.50 19.19
N VAL A 127 -0.45 26.04 18.56
CA VAL A 127 -0.52 27.41 18.06
C VAL A 127 -1.72 28.11 18.69
N ASP A 128 -1.53 29.35 19.12
CA ASP A 128 -2.64 30.20 19.50
C ASP A 128 -3.30 30.82 18.25
N LEU A 129 -4.57 30.47 18.04
CA LEU A 129 -5.44 31.00 16.99
C LEU A 129 -6.67 31.73 17.57
N ALA A 130 -6.61 32.16 18.83
CA ALA A 130 -7.72 32.85 19.49
C ALA A 130 -8.08 34.17 18.80
N ALA A 131 -7.08 34.91 18.29
CA ALA A 131 -7.30 36.16 17.57
C ALA A 131 -8.08 35.96 16.26
N GLU A 132 -7.97 34.78 15.64
CA GLU A 132 -8.68 34.39 14.42
C GLU A 132 -10.03 33.72 14.69
N GLY A 133 -10.47 33.65 15.96
CA GLY A 133 -11.74 33.04 16.34
C GLY A 133 -11.66 31.53 16.58
N PHE A 134 -10.45 30.96 16.67
CA PHE A 134 -10.21 29.56 16.98
C PHE A 134 -9.40 29.40 18.27
N PRO A 135 -9.93 29.77 19.45
CA PRO A 135 -9.19 29.61 20.70
C PRO A 135 -8.87 28.13 20.97
N LEU A 136 -7.63 27.89 21.40
CA LEU A 136 -7.25 26.62 22.00
C LEU A 136 -7.99 26.48 23.34
N THR A 137 -8.51 25.29 23.62
CA THR A 137 -9.21 24.98 24.87
C THR A 137 -8.55 23.86 25.67
N GLY A 138 -7.62 23.14 25.06
CA GLY A 138 -6.83 22.13 25.73
C GLY A 138 -6.21 21.11 24.80
N GLY A 139 -5.69 20.05 25.41
CA GLY A 139 -5.19 18.89 24.71
C GLY A 139 -5.47 17.60 25.47
N ARG A 140 -5.43 16.47 24.77
CA ARG A 140 -5.46 15.13 25.35
C ARG A 140 -4.51 14.21 24.60
N LEU A 141 -4.15 13.12 25.26
CA LEU A 141 -3.51 11.99 24.62
C LEU A 141 -4.61 11.08 24.06
N ASP A 142 -4.51 10.70 22.80
CA ASP A 142 -5.47 9.80 22.17
C ASP A 142 -4.74 8.62 21.50
N TYR A 143 -5.49 7.61 21.09
CA TYR A 143 -4.96 6.44 20.41
C TYR A 143 -5.68 6.23 19.08
N LEU A 144 -4.91 6.12 18.01
CA LEU A 144 -5.43 5.96 16.66
C LEU A 144 -4.58 4.91 15.94
N ASP A 145 -5.21 3.85 15.41
CA ASP A 145 -4.51 2.85 14.59
C ASP A 145 -3.18 2.35 15.21
N GLY A 146 -3.24 1.89 16.45
CA GLY A 146 -2.04 1.32 17.10
C GLY A 146 -0.99 2.33 17.53
N ARG A 147 -1.23 3.65 17.43
CA ARG A 147 -0.26 4.69 17.83
C ARG A 147 -0.86 5.74 18.77
N THR A 148 -0.02 6.27 19.64
CA THR A 148 -0.33 7.43 20.46
C THR A 148 -0.32 8.70 19.60
N VAL A 149 -1.37 9.50 19.69
CA VAL A 149 -1.52 10.75 18.94
C VAL A 149 -1.82 11.90 19.90
N ALA A 150 -1.37 13.11 19.55
CA ALA A 150 -1.81 14.31 20.25
C ALA A 150 -3.18 14.71 19.70
N ALA A 151 -4.16 14.97 20.57
CA ALA A 151 -5.41 15.59 20.17
C ALA A 151 -5.51 16.97 20.84
N LEU A 152 -5.44 18.02 20.03
CA LEU A 152 -5.62 19.41 20.44
C LEU A 152 -7.08 19.81 20.21
N VAL A 153 -7.65 20.54 21.17
CA VAL A 153 -9.06 20.94 21.13
C VAL A 153 -9.15 22.44 20.92
N TYR A 154 -9.68 22.83 19.77
CA TYR A 154 -10.01 24.21 19.45
C TYR A 154 -11.54 24.37 19.43
N ARG A 155 -12.00 25.62 19.46
CA ARG A 155 -13.42 25.94 19.30
C ARG A 155 -13.64 26.99 18.23
N SER A 156 -14.80 26.97 17.59
CA SER A 156 -15.32 28.10 16.82
C SER A 156 -16.75 28.34 17.27
N GLY A 157 -16.95 29.37 18.11
CA GLY A 157 -18.21 29.55 18.83
C GLY A 157 -18.60 28.29 19.64
N PRO A 158 -19.79 27.69 19.40
CA PRO A 158 -20.22 26.48 20.10
C PRO A 158 -19.56 25.19 19.59
N HIS A 159 -18.99 25.22 18.38
CA HIS A 159 -18.47 24.04 17.69
C HIS A 159 -17.08 23.65 18.18
N VAL A 160 -16.87 22.35 18.36
CA VAL A 160 -15.58 21.78 18.80
C VAL A 160 -14.81 21.31 17.57
N ILE A 161 -13.54 21.67 17.51
CA ILE A 161 -12.60 21.21 16.49
C ILE A 161 -11.55 20.36 17.19
N ASN A 162 -11.55 19.06 16.90
CA ASN A 162 -10.48 18.17 17.35
C ASN A 162 -9.41 18.09 16.25
N LEU A 163 -8.19 18.48 16.60
CA LEU A 163 -7.01 18.38 15.74
C LEU A 163 -6.12 17.25 16.26
N PHE A 164 -6.04 16.17 15.50
CA PHE A 164 -5.16 15.04 15.78
C PHE A 164 -3.85 15.19 15.02
N VAL A 165 -2.72 15.05 15.72
CA VAL A 165 -1.39 15.24 15.16
C VAL A 165 -0.44 14.13 15.60
N TRP A 166 0.33 13.59 14.65
CA TRP A 166 1.36 12.59 14.89
C TRP A 166 2.46 12.66 13.81
N PRO A 167 3.66 12.09 14.04
CA PRO A 167 4.71 12.04 13.04
C PRO A 167 4.25 11.28 11.80
N ALA A 168 4.46 11.87 10.62
CA ALA A 168 4.23 11.16 9.37
C ALA A 168 5.22 9.98 9.24
N ALA A 169 4.83 8.92 8.54
CA ALA A 169 5.73 7.78 8.29
C ALA A 169 7.05 8.27 7.65
N SER A 170 8.16 7.61 7.96
CA SER A 170 9.54 8.11 7.76
C SER A 170 9.91 8.52 6.32
N ASP A 171 9.14 8.09 5.32
CA ASP A 171 9.32 8.47 3.91
C ASP A 171 8.44 9.65 3.44
N ALA A 172 7.62 10.21 4.34
CA ALA A 172 6.71 11.32 4.06
C ALA A 172 7.38 12.68 4.26
N SER A 173 8.56 12.89 3.66
CA SER A 173 9.13 14.24 3.47
C SER A 173 8.28 15.10 2.52
N VAL A 174 7.24 14.52 1.93
CA VAL A 174 6.32 15.16 1.01
C VAL A 174 5.29 15.97 1.79
N GLN A 175 5.42 17.30 1.71
CA GLN A 175 4.37 18.24 2.09
C GLN A 175 3.11 17.91 1.27
N ALA A 176 2.03 17.51 1.94
CA ALA A 176 0.74 17.28 1.30
C ALA A 176 -0.17 18.49 1.49
N ALA A 177 -0.89 18.89 0.44
CA ALA A 177 -1.90 19.93 0.52
C ALA A 177 -3.11 19.45 1.35
N PRO A 178 -3.90 20.37 1.95
CA PRO A 178 -5.12 20.01 2.67
C PRO A 178 -6.14 19.32 1.75
N VAL A 179 -6.56 18.13 2.14
CA VAL A 179 -7.64 17.37 1.48
C VAL A 179 -8.86 17.39 2.38
N LEU A 180 -9.99 17.86 1.86
CA LEU A 180 -11.26 17.80 2.57
C LEU A 180 -12.01 16.51 2.25
N SER A 181 -12.69 15.98 3.25
CA SER A 181 -13.63 14.88 3.14
C SER A 181 -14.76 15.08 4.15
N THR A 182 -15.85 14.33 3.99
CA THR A 182 -16.99 14.36 4.90
C THR A 182 -17.28 12.94 5.36
N ARG A 183 -17.55 12.75 6.66
CA ARG A 183 -17.90 11.45 7.20
C ARG A 183 -18.86 11.56 8.39
N GLN A 184 -19.92 10.78 8.38
CA GLN A 184 -20.95 10.76 9.44
C GLN A 184 -21.50 12.17 9.80
N GLY A 185 -21.58 13.06 8.81
CA GLY A 185 -22.02 14.45 9.00
C GLY A 185 -20.94 15.41 9.49
N TYR A 186 -19.76 14.92 9.87
CA TYR A 186 -18.61 15.73 10.24
C TYR A 186 -17.75 16.06 9.01
N GLN A 187 -17.17 17.26 9.01
CA GLN A 187 -16.16 17.65 8.05
C GLN A 187 -14.78 17.26 8.57
N LEU A 188 -13.96 16.74 7.67
CA LEU A 188 -12.58 16.35 7.94
C LEU A 188 -11.67 17.09 6.97
N VAL A 189 -10.54 17.56 7.48
CA VAL A 189 -9.44 18.04 6.65
C VAL A 189 -8.14 17.45 7.15
N HIS A 190 -7.36 16.87 6.24
CA HIS A 190 -6.07 16.30 6.58
C HIS A 190 -4.96 16.82 5.68
N TRP A 191 -3.76 16.92 6.23
CA TRP A 191 -2.56 17.35 5.52
C TRP A 191 -1.31 16.82 6.20
N THR A 192 -0.17 16.98 5.54
CA THR A 192 1.15 16.66 6.10
C THR A 192 2.01 17.91 6.00
N GLN A 193 2.58 18.36 7.12
CA GLN A 193 3.51 19.50 7.16
C GLN A 193 4.58 19.32 8.23
N GLY A 194 5.83 19.67 7.89
CA GLY A 194 6.94 19.65 8.86
C GLY A 194 7.20 18.28 9.47
N GLY A 195 7.01 17.20 8.69
CA GLY A 195 7.14 15.82 9.17
C GLY A 195 5.98 15.35 10.05
N MET A 196 4.93 16.15 10.22
CA MET A 196 3.74 15.80 11.01
C MET A 196 2.54 15.60 10.08
N GLN A 197 1.75 14.56 10.35
CA GLN A 197 0.43 14.36 9.79
C GLN A 197 -0.60 14.99 10.74
N ALA A 198 -1.53 15.75 10.18
CA ALA A 198 -2.57 16.45 10.90
C ALA A 198 -3.94 16.13 10.31
N TRP A 199 -4.92 15.89 11.18
CA TRP A 199 -6.32 15.64 10.86
C TRP A 199 -7.19 16.51 11.76
N ALA A 200 -7.96 17.43 11.18
CA ALA A 200 -8.94 18.21 11.90
C ALA A 200 -10.35 17.70 11.58
N VAL A 201 -11.19 17.55 12.61
CA VAL A 201 -12.57 17.08 12.50
C VAL A 201 -13.49 17.96 13.33
N SER A 202 -14.59 18.38 12.72
CA SER A 202 -15.60 19.22 13.35
C SER A 202 -16.94 19.12 12.62
N ASP A 203 -18.01 19.57 13.26
CA ASP A 203 -19.35 19.77 12.69
C ASP A 203 -19.50 21.13 11.97
N LEU A 204 -18.43 21.91 11.91
CA LEU A 204 -18.33 23.13 11.11
C LEU A 204 -18.58 22.90 9.62
N ASN A 205 -18.93 23.97 8.91
CA ASN A 205 -18.97 23.93 7.46
C ASN A 205 -17.56 23.77 6.86
N ALA A 206 -17.51 23.27 5.63
CA ALA A 206 -16.25 22.96 4.95
C ALA A 206 -15.36 24.20 4.69
N ALA A 207 -15.94 25.40 4.56
CA ALA A 207 -15.16 26.62 4.33
C ALA A 207 -14.42 27.06 5.59
N GLU A 208 -15.11 27.07 6.74
CA GLU A 208 -14.54 27.41 8.04
C GLU A 208 -13.48 26.40 8.48
N LEU A 209 -13.74 25.10 8.33
CA LEU A 209 -12.74 24.08 8.67
C LEU A 209 -11.50 24.17 7.78
N ARG A 210 -11.67 24.50 6.49
CA ARG A 210 -10.55 24.76 5.58
C ARG A 210 -9.77 26.01 5.99
N ASN A 211 -10.45 27.07 6.43
CA ASN A 211 -9.82 28.29 6.93
C ASN A 211 -8.96 28.01 8.18
N PHE A 212 -9.50 27.26 9.14
CA PHE A 212 -8.77 26.81 10.33
C PHE A 212 -7.48 26.07 9.94
N ALA A 213 -7.57 25.09 9.02
CA ALA A 213 -6.39 24.36 8.55
C ALA A 213 -5.38 25.25 7.82
N GLY A 214 -5.85 26.25 7.05
CA GLY A 214 -4.99 27.25 6.40
C GLY A 214 -4.18 28.05 7.41
N LEU A 215 -4.87 28.67 8.37
CA LEU A 215 -4.26 29.48 9.43
C LEU A 215 -3.25 28.67 10.26
N LEU A 216 -3.62 27.45 10.64
CA LEU A 216 -2.70 26.59 11.40
C LEU A 216 -1.43 26.33 10.59
N ARG A 217 -1.57 25.97 9.31
CA ARG A 217 -0.43 25.66 8.42
C ARG A 217 0.48 26.85 8.19
N GLU A 218 -0.08 28.04 8.08
CA GLU A 218 0.68 29.28 7.93
C GLU A 218 1.50 29.57 9.20
N ARG A 219 0.90 29.39 10.37
CA ARG A 219 1.58 29.61 11.67
C ARG A 219 2.60 28.52 12.01
N THR A 220 2.44 27.30 11.48
CA THR A 220 3.38 26.19 11.68
C THR A 220 4.44 26.07 10.59
N ALA A 221 4.33 26.83 9.50
CA ALA A 221 5.37 26.88 8.47
C ALA A 221 6.64 27.49 9.08
N SER A 222 7.76 26.76 9.05
CA SER A 222 9.06 27.36 9.37
C SER A 222 9.38 28.46 8.34
N PRO A 223 10.02 29.58 8.74
CA PRO A 223 10.51 30.56 7.79
C PRO A 223 11.47 29.88 6.80
N PRO A 224 11.46 30.25 5.50
CA PRO A 224 12.45 29.74 4.56
C PRO A 224 13.86 30.06 5.07
N PRO A 225 14.85 29.16 4.90
CA PRO A 225 16.24 29.47 5.26
C PRO A 225 16.69 30.76 4.55
N PRO A 226 17.48 31.63 5.20
CA PRO A 226 17.95 32.85 4.56
C PRO A 226 18.72 32.47 3.28
N ALA A 227 18.39 33.15 2.18
CA ALA A 227 19.15 33.04 0.94
C ALA A 227 20.62 33.40 1.25
N ARG A 228 21.52 32.47 0.92
CA ARG A 228 22.96 32.69 1.03
C ARG A 228 23.47 33.61 -0.05
#